data_AF-A0A177H4Q3-F1
#
_entry.id   AF-A0A177H4Q3-F1
#
_cell.length_a   1.000
_cell.length_b   1.000
_cell.length_c   1.000
_cell.angle_alpha   90.00
_cell.angle_beta   90.00
_cell.angle_gamma   90.00
#
_symmetry.space_group_name_H-M   'P 1'
#
loop_
_entity.id
_entity.type
_entity.pdbx_description
1 polymer ?
#
loop_
_entity_poly.entity_id
_entity_poly.type
_entity_poly.pdbx_seq_one_letter_code
_entity_poly.pdbx_strand_id
1 'polypeptide(L)'
;MTGRLMIKRLFQDSFLKPREAAQEVIAFNLSYDAIFSLFLAMVCASTALMFTIDFILPQSAEAVDILGVPWKICVVIFVVTTAVAFGIAWIGEKLQGLGDFKSIMALMAWMQVLQFALQIISYLFLLTMPPVAAFFQLALIGWSFWIFITFIDVAHGFDNMIKATFVSLLGSMLGVLSLAMLTTLFFLGT
;
A
#
# COMPACT_ATOMS: atom_id res chain seq x y z
N MET A 1 5.22 -24.36 14.14
CA MET A 1 5.18 -24.75 12.71
C MET A 1 3.95 -24.21 11.96
N THR A 2 2.84 -23.89 12.64
CA THR A 2 1.56 -23.46 12.04
C THR A 2 1.59 -22.06 11.40
N GLY A 3 2.29 -21.08 12.00
CA GLY A 3 2.29 -19.70 11.49
C GLY A 3 2.96 -19.50 10.13
N ARG A 4 4.03 -20.25 9.82
CA ARG A 4 4.75 -20.14 8.54
C ARG A 4 3.92 -20.64 7.34
N LEU A 5 3.06 -21.64 7.59
CA LEU A 5 2.13 -22.18 6.60
C LEU A 5 0.94 -21.23 6.36
N MET A 6 0.47 -20.57 7.42
CA MET A 6 -0.61 -19.58 7.35
C MET A 6 -0.20 -18.34 6.56
N ILE A 7 0.99 -17.78 6.82
CA ILE A 7 1.51 -16.62 6.07
C ILE A 7 1.72 -16.95 4.59
N LYS A 8 2.22 -18.14 4.27
CA LYS A 8 2.43 -18.57 2.88
C LYS A 8 1.10 -18.74 2.13
N ARG A 9 0.07 -19.26 2.81
CA ARG A 9 -1.29 -19.35 2.26
C ARG A 9 -1.90 -17.98 2.06
N LEU A 10 -1.87 -17.10 3.07
CA LEU A 10 -2.31 -15.71 2.96
C LEU A 10 -1.66 -14.99 1.78
N PHE A 11 -0.37 -15.21 1.56
CA PHE A 11 0.35 -14.62 0.44
C PHE A 11 -0.19 -15.15 -0.90
N GLN A 12 -0.33 -16.47 -1.05
CA GLN A 12 -0.89 -17.09 -2.26
C GLN A 12 -2.35 -16.70 -2.51
N ASP A 13 -3.16 -16.71 -1.46
CA ASP A 13 -4.58 -16.35 -1.48
C ASP A 13 -4.75 -14.85 -1.73
N SER A 14 -3.81 -13.98 -1.34
CA SER A 14 -3.87 -12.57 -1.74
C SER A 14 -3.79 -12.42 -3.26
N PHE A 15 -3.06 -13.26 -3.99
CA PHE A 15 -3.00 -13.19 -5.46
C PHE A 15 -4.20 -13.85 -6.14
N LEU A 16 -4.75 -14.92 -5.57
CA LEU A 16 -5.77 -15.76 -6.22
C LEU A 16 -7.19 -15.47 -5.71
N LYS A 17 -7.31 -15.01 -4.47
CA LYS A 17 -8.54 -14.85 -3.70
C LYS A 17 -8.46 -13.65 -2.73
N PRO A 18 -8.33 -12.43 -3.25
CA PRO A 18 -8.15 -11.22 -2.43
C PRO A 18 -9.24 -11.02 -1.39
N ARG A 19 -10.46 -11.50 -1.66
CA ARG A 19 -11.59 -11.43 -0.72
C ARG A 19 -11.36 -12.24 0.56
N GLU A 20 -10.87 -13.46 0.43
CA GLU A 20 -10.60 -14.36 1.56
C GLU A 20 -9.43 -13.80 2.41
N ALA A 21 -8.37 -13.31 1.74
CA ALA A 21 -7.24 -12.69 2.42
C ALA A 21 -7.65 -11.44 3.23
N ALA A 22 -8.50 -10.58 2.67
CA ALA A 22 -9.00 -9.40 3.37
C ALA A 22 -9.80 -9.77 4.63
N GLN A 23 -10.67 -10.77 4.54
CA GLN A 23 -11.45 -11.26 5.68
C GLN A 23 -10.53 -11.81 6.78
N GLU A 24 -9.50 -12.56 6.42
CA GLU A 24 -8.55 -13.13 7.38
C GLU A 24 -7.72 -12.05 8.10
N VAL A 25 -7.27 -11.02 7.37
CA VAL A 25 -6.55 -9.87 7.95
C VAL A 25 -7.41 -9.11 8.95
N ILE A 26 -8.69 -8.85 8.62
CA ILE A 26 -9.63 -8.20 9.54
C ILE A 26 -9.90 -9.12 10.76
N ALA A 27 -10.04 -10.43 10.53
CA ALA A 27 -10.32 -11.41 11.58
C ALA A 27 -9.18 -11.54 12.60
N PHE A 28 -7.93 -11.23 12.24
CA PHE A 28 -6.83 -11.15 13.22
C PHE A 28 -7.04 -10.06 14.27
N ASN A 29 -7.90 -9.06 14.01
CA ASN A 29 -8.27 -7.99 14.94
C ASN A 29 -7.05 -7.34 15.64
N LEU A 30 -5.98 -7.11 14.88
CA LEU A 30 -4.70 -6.58 15.36
C LEU A 30 -4.87 -5.28 16.15
N SER A 31 -4.08 -5.04 17.19
CA SER A 31 -4.09 -3.74 17.89
C SER A 31 -3.58 -2.63 16.98
N TYR A 32 -3.93 -1.37 17.27
CA TYR A 32 -3.40 -0.22 16.54
C TYR A 32 -1.88 -0.22 16.51
N ASP A 33 -1.23 -0.52 17.65
CA ASP A 33 0.22 -0.60 17.75
C ASP A 33 0.80 -1.64 16.78
N ALA A 34 0.18 -2.81 16.67
CA ALA A 34 0.62 -3.86 15.75
C ALA A 34 0.44 -3.46 14.28
N ILE A 35 -0.69 -2.80 13.94
CA ILE A 35 -0.98 -2.32 12.59
C ILE A 35 0.05 -1.28 12.17
N PHE A 36 0.26 -0.25 12.98
CA PHE A 36 1.21 0.83 12.65
C PHE A 36 2.65 0.34 12.68
N SER A 37 3.01 -0.58 13.59
CA SER A 37 4.35 -1.18 13.61
C SER A 37 4.62 -1.99 12.34
N LEU A 38 3.67 -2.84 11.91
CA LEU A 38 3.79 -3.59 10.66
C LEU A 38 3.91 -2.63 9.47
N PHE A 39 2.98 -1.67 9.39
CA PHE A 39 2.98 -0.67 8.33
C PHE A 39 4.31 0.07 8.24
N LEU A 40 4.80 0.65 9.34
CA LEU A 40 6.04 1.41 9.36
C LEU A 40 7.25 0.53 9.06
N ALA A 41 7.30 -0.69 9.59
CA ALA A 41 8.37 -1.64 9.30
C ALA A 41 8.46 -1.93 7.79
N MET A 42 7.30 -2.17 7.15
CA MET A 42 7.26 -2.43 5.71
C MET A 42 7.63 -1.19 4.88
N VAL A 43 7.15 0.00 5.25
CA VAL A 43 7.50 1.25 4.55
C VAL A 43 9.00 1.51 4.64
N CYS A 44 9.60 1.35 5.82
CA CYS A 44 11.04 1.49 6.01
C CYS A 44 11.83 0.44 5.23
N ALA A 45 11.38 -0.82 5.22
CA ALA A 45 12.01 -1.89 4.46
C ALA A 45 11.97 -1.64 2.95
N SER A 46 10.81 -1.26 2.41
CA SER A 46 10.64 -0.92 0.99
C SER A 46 11.50 0.27 0.58
N THR A 47 11.55 1.31 1.42
CA THR A 47 12.36 2.51 1.16
C THR A 47 13.85 2.18 1.22
N ALA A 48 14.30 1.43 2.24
CA ALA A 48 15.69 1.01 2.35
C ALA A 48 16.12 0.16 1.14
N LEU A 49 15.25 -0.76 0.70
CA LEU A 49 15.50 -1.60 -0.48
C LEU A 49 15.62 -0.75 -1.74
N MET A 50 14.71 0.21 -1.94
CA MET A 50 14.75 1.14 -3.08
C MET A 50 16.09 1.89 -3.15
N PHE A 51 16.48 2.57 -2.07
CA PHE A 51 17.75 3.32 -2.03
C PHE A 51 18.98 2.41 -2.19
N THR A 52 18.92 1.17 -1.69
CA THR A 52 20.00 0.20 -1.88
C THR A 52 20.16 -0.17 -3.36
N ILE A 53 19.05 -0.41 -4.06
CA ILE A 53 19.09 -0.70 -5.50
C ILE A 53 19.58 0.52 -6.29
N ASP A 54 19.09 1.72 -5.99
CA ASP A 54 19.51 2.95 -6.66
C ASP A 54 21.01 3.24 -6.47
N PHE A 55 21.55 2.90 -5.29
CA PHE A 55 22.99 3.01 -5.03
C PHE A 55 23.82 2.02 -5.87
N ILE A 56 23.32 0.80 -6.09
CA ILE A 56 24.01 -0.24 -6.87
C ILE A 56 23.87 0.00 -8.38
N LEU A 57 22.70 0.46 -8.82
CA LEU A 57 22.36 0.72 -10.22
C LEU A 57 21.91 2.17 -10.40
N PRO A 58 22.85 3.15 -10.40
CA PRO A 58 22.50 4.54 -10.62
C PRO A 58 21.86 4.70 -12.00
N GLN A 59 20.54 4.89 -12.04
CA GLN A 59 19.87 5.29 -13.26
C GLN A 59 20.32 6.73 -13.58
N SER A 60 20.66 7.03 -14.83
CA SER A 60 21.23 8.33 -15.21
C SER A 60 20.34 9.50 -14.76
N ALA A 61 20.99 10.44 -14.07
CA ALA A 61 20.52 11.65 -13.38
C ALA A 61 19.47 12.52 -14.11
N GLU A 62 18.21 12.11 -14.14
CA GLU A 62 17.06 13.02 -14.35
C GLU A 62 15.83 12.64 -13.50
N ALA A 63 15.97 11.70 -12.56
CA ALA A 63 14.95 11.46 -11.55
C ALA A 63 14.96 12.67 -10.61
N VAL A 64 14.07 13.61 -10.87
CA VAL A 64 13.79 14.79 -10.07
C VAL A 64 13.78 14.41 -8.58
N ASP A 65 14.77 14.89 -7.85
CA ASP A 65 15.13 14.51 -6.48
C ASP A 65 14.20 15.14 -5.42
N ILE A 66 12.89 15.23 -5.71
CA ILE A 66 11.91 15.88 -4.82
C ILE A 66 11.86 15.20 -3.43
N LEU A 67 12.22 13.92 -3.34
CA LEU A 67 12.22 13.14 -2.11
C LEU A 67 13.58 12.50 -1.78
N GLY A 68 14.70 13.07 -2.25
CA GLY A 68 16.06 12.50 -2.22
C GLY A 68 16.66 12.02 -0.90
N VAL A 69 15.89 12.07 0.18
CA VAL A 69 16.28 11.57 1.50
C VAL A 69 15.28 10.50 1.96
N PRO A 70 15.71 9.29 2.36
CA PRO A 70 14.84 8.17 2.71
C PRO A 70 13.74 8.51 3.72
N TRP A 71 14.04 9.35 4.71
CA TRP A 71 13.06 9.72 5.74
C TRP A 71 11.88 10.52 5.19
N LYS A 72 12.08 11.34 4.14
CA LYS A 72 10.99 12.10 3.50
C LYS A 72 9.99 11.16 2.86
N ILE A 73 10.48 10.12 2.16
CA ILE A 73 9.62 9.08 1.56
C ILE A 73 8.79 8.37 2.63
N CYS A 74 9.42 7.95 3.73
CA CYS A 74 8.70 7.31 4.84
C CYS A 74 7.58 8.20 5.40
N VAL A 75 7.86 9.49 5.61
CA VAL A 75 6.85 10.46 6.09
C VAL A 75 5.71 10.62 5.09
N VAL A 76 6.01 10.76 3.79
CA VAL A 76 4.98 10.88 2.75
C VAL A 76 4.09 9.65 2.74
N ILE A 77 4.66 8.45 2.67
CA ILE A 77 3.88 7.21 2.62
C ILE A 77 3.03 7.06 3.88
N PHE A 78 3.58 7.39 5.06
CA PHE A 78 2.86 7.34 6.32
C PHE A 78 1.65 8.27 6.34
N VAL A 79 1.86 9.55 6.06
CA VAL A 79 0.79 10.56 6.12
C VAL A 79 -0.25 10.31 5.04
N VAL A 80 0.17 10.06 3.80
CA VAL A 80 -0.74 9.80 2.68
C VAL A 80 -1.58 8.55 2.96
N THR A 81 -0.97 7.43 3.34
CA THR A 81 -1.70 6.18 3.60
C THR A 81 -2.70 6.35 4.73
N THR A 82 -2.30 7.02 5.82
CA THR A 82 -3.18 7.27 6.97
C THR A 82 -4.34 8.19 6.58
N ALA A 83 -4.10 9.23 5.78
CA ALA A 83 -5.13 10.13 5.27
C ALA A 83 -6.11 9.41 4.33
N VAL A 84 -5.61 8.54 3.44
CA VAL A 84 -6.45 7.70 2.57
C VAL A 84 -7.32 6.77 3.40
N ALA A 85 -6.76 6.06 4.37
CA ALA A 85 -7.51 5.15 5.22
C ALA A 85 -8.59 5.86 6.04
N PHE A 86 -8.27 7.04 6.57
CA PHE A 86 -9.25 7.89 7.24
C PHE A 86 -10.37 8.32 6.29
N GLY A 87 -10.01 8.75 5.08
CA GLY A 87 -10.97 9.14 4.04
C GLY A 87 -11.92 8.01 3.65
N ILE A 88 -11.37 6.81 3.44
CA ILE A 88 -12.15 5.61 3.13
C ILE A 88 -13.09 5.27 4.27
N ALA A 89 -12.60 5.21 5.51
CA ALA A 89 -13.44 4.92 6.67
C ALA A 89 -14.59 5.92 6.80
N TRP A 90 -14.28 7.22 6.68
CA TRP A 90 -15.26 8.30 6.82
C TRP A 90 -16.31 8.31 5.69
N ILE A 91 -15.88 8.19 4.43
CA ILE A 91 -16.79 8.17 3.28
C ILE A 91 -17.59 6.87 3.24
N GLY A 92 -16.95 5.76 3.58
CA GLY A 92 -17.57 4.45 3.65
C GLY A 92 -18.69 4.43 4.69
N GLU A 93 -18.45 4.99 5.88
CA GLU A 93 -19.49 5.15 6.92
C GLU A 93 -20.70 5.96 6.40
N LYS A 94 -20.47 7.07 5.68
CA LYS A 94 -21.54 7.87 5.06
C LYS A 94 -22.35 7.11 4.01
N LEU A 95 -21.71 6.13 3.36
CA LEU A 95 -22.34 5.24 2.39
C LEU A 95 -22.84 3.95 3.05
N GLN A 96 -23.10 3.92 4.35
CA GLN A 96 -23.61 2.77 5.11
C GLN A 96 -22.65 1.57 5.12
N GLY A 97 -21.35 1.80 4.97
CA GLY A 97 -20.33 0.78 5.10
C GLY A 97 -20.00 0.49 6.56
N LEU A 98 -19.63 -0.75 6.85
CA LEU A 98 -19.34 -1.22 8.22
C LEU A 98 -17.86 -1.08 8.63
N GLY A 99 -16.98 -0.81 7.68
CA GLY A 99 -15.54 -0.76 7.88
C GLY A 99 -15.12 0.43 8.73
N ASP A 100 -14.41 0.18 9.82
CA ASP A 100 -13.81 1.19 10.67
C ASP A 100 -12.37 1.51 10.25
N PHE A 101 -11.85 2.65 10.72
CA PHE A 101 -10.48 3.06 10.41
C PHE A 101 -9.44 1.99 10.75
N LYS A 102 -9.66 1.25 11.85
CA LYS A 102 -8.79 0.16 12.29
C LYS A 102 -8.69 -0.95 11.24
N SER A 103 -9.84 -1.43 10.73
CA SER A 103 -9.88 -2.49 9.72
C SER A 103 -9.27 -2.02 8.40
N ILE A 104 -9.57 -0.79 7.98
CA ILE A 104 -8.98 -0.21 6.76
C ILE A 104 -7.46 -0.08 6.91
N MET A 105 -6.95 0.44 8.02
CA MET A 105 -5.50 0.54 8.24
C MET A 105 -4.82 -0.82 8.36
N ALA A 106 -5.48 -1.83 8.94
CA ALA A 106 -4.95 -3.20 8.96
C ALA A 106 -4.77 -3.75 7.54
N LEU A 107 -5.75 -3.52 6.66
CA LEU A 107 -5.66 -3.90 5.26
C LEU A 107 -4.59 -3.11 4.50
N MET A 108 -4.45 -1.81 4.77
CA MET A 108 -3.36 -0.99 4.20
C MET A 108 -1.99 -1.48 4.65
N ALA A 109 -1.83 -1.85 5.92
CA ALA A 109 -0.59 -2.43 6.45
C ALA A 109 -0.27 -3.77 5.78
N TRP A 110 -1.27 -4.63 5.59
CA TRP A 110 -1.10 -5.87 4.83
C TRP A 110 -0.73 -5.62 3.37
N MET A 111 -1.34 -4.62 2.74
CA MET A 111 -1.01 -4.21 1.38
C MET A 111 0.46 -3.77 1.27
N GLN A 112 1.04 -3.12 2.29
CA GLN A 112 2.48 -2.82 2.31
C GLN A 112 3.35 -4.08 2.33
N VAL A 113 2.91 -5.14 3.02
CA VAL A 113 3.60 -6.45 3.01
C VAL A 113 3.60 -7.04 1.59
N LEU A 114 2.44 -7.04 0.93
CA LEU A 114 2.30 -7.56 -0.43
C LEU A 114 3.14 -6.75 -1.43
N GLN A 115 3.09 -5.43 -1.33
CA GLN A 115 3.85 -4.55 -2.20
C GLN A 115 5.36 -4.72 -2.02
N PHE A 116 5.87 -4.84 -0.80
CA PHE A 116 7.29 -5.10 -0.57
C PHE A 116 7.75 -6.43 -1.18
N ALA A 117 6.96 -7.49 -1.01
CA ALA A 117 7.29 -8.79 -1.60
C ALA A 117 7.34 -8.73 -3.13
N LEU A 118 6.40 -8.01 -3.75
CA LEU A 118 6.36 -7.80 -5.20
C LEU A 118 7.47 -6.85 -5.67
N GLN A 119 7.87 -5.88 -4.85
CA GLN A 119 9.01 -5.01 -5.11
C GLN A 119 10.31 -5.82 -5.20
N ILE A 120 10.53 -6.79 -4.30
CA ILE A 120 11.68 -7.70 -4.37
C ILE A 120 11.69 -8.47 -5.70
N ILE A 121 10.54 -8.99 -6.12
CA ILE A 121 10.42 -9.71 -7.40
C ILE A 121 10.68 -8.77 -8.58
N SER A 122 10.14 -7.54 -8.52
CA SER A 122 10.36 -6.51 -9.54
C SER A 122 11.84 -6.17 -9.68
N TYR A 123 12.57 -6.00 -8.57
CA TYR A 123 14.00 -5.77 -8.60
C TYR A 123 14.82 -6.97 -9.06
N LEU A 124 14.37 -8.20 -8.79
CA LEU A 124 14.99 -9.39 -9.37
C LEU A 124 14.86 -9.41 -10.90
N PHE A 125 13.68 -9.05 -11.44
CA PHE A 125 13.52 -8.87 -12.87
C PHE A 125 14.36 -7.71 -13.40
N LEU A 126 14.49 -6.61 -12.65
CA LEU A 126 15.33 -5.49 -13.08
C LEU A 126 16.79 -5.92 -13.27
N LEU A 127 17.32 -6.74 -12.37
CA LEU A 127 18.70 -7.22 -12.40
C LEU A 127 18.96 -8.27 -13.49
N THR A 128 17.94 -9.09 -13.81
CA THR A 128 18.10 -10.24 -14.74
C THR A 128 17.60 -9.94 -16.15
N MET A 129 16.46 -9.25 -16.27
CA MET A 129 15.77 -8.95 -17.52
C MET A 129 15.06 -7.58 -17.43
N PRO A 130 15.79 -6.44 -17.55
CA PRO A 130 15.23 -5.10 -17.33
C PRO A 130 13.92 -4.79 -18.09
N PRO A 131 13.75 -5.18 -19.37
CA PRO A 131 12.48 -4.94 -20.08
C PRO A 131 11.29 -5.65 -19.43
N VAL A 132 11.48 -6.84 -18.87
CA VAL A 132 10.43 -7.61 -18.19
C VAL A 132 10.01 -6.92 -16.90
N ALA A 133 10.94 -6.29 -16.19
CA ALA A 133 10.66 -5.54 -14.97
C ALA A 133 9.65 -4.40 -15.21
N ALA A 134 9.80 -3.67 -16.31
CA ALA A 134 8.87 -2.60 -16.67
C ALA A 134 7.44 -3.12 -16.91
N PHE A 135 7.28 -4.20 -17.66
CA PHE A 135 5.97 -4.84 -17.88
C PHE A 135 5.38 -5.41 -16.59
N PHE A 136 6.22 -6.01 -15.74
CA PHE A 136 5.80 -6.49 -14.44
C PHE A 136 5.30 -5.35 -13.56
N GLN A 137 6.00 -4.21 -13.54
CA GLN A 137 5.60 -3.03 -12.77
C GLN A 137 4.25 -2.46 -13.24
N LEU A 138 3.98 -2.45 -14.55
CA LEU A 138 2.67 -2.08 -15.08
C LEU A 138 1.57 -3.05 -14.63
N ALA A 139 1.83 -4.35 -14.65
CA ALA A 139 0.90 -5.36 -14.16
C ALA A 139 0.63 -5.19 -12.64
N LEU A 140 1.66 -4.85 -11.86
CA LEU A 140 1.54 -4.57 -10.43
C LEU A 140 0.61 -3.40 -10.13
N ILE A 141 0.61 -2.35 -10.95
CA ILE A 141 -0.28 -1.20 -10.77
C ILE A 141 -1.74 -1.66 -10.90
N GLY A 142 -2.08 -2.35 -11.99
CA GLY A 142 -3.44 -2.87 -12.21
C GLY A 142 -3.88 -3.85 -11.12
N TRP A 143 -2.99 -4.77 -10.73
CA TRP A 143 -3.25 -5.71 -9.65
C TRP A 143 -3.48 -5.02 -8.30
N SER A 144 -2.67 -4.00 -7.99
CA SER A 144 -2.79 -3.23 -6.74
C SER A 144 -4.12 -2.49 -6.64
N PHE A 145 -4.57 -1.88 -7.74
CA PHE A 145 -5.89 -1.24 -7.78
C PHE A 145 -7.01 -2.25 -7.55
N TRP A 146 -6.95 -3.41 -8.20
CA TRP A 146 -7.95 -4.45 -8.04
C TRP A 146 -8.04 -4.99 -6.60
N ILE A 147 -6.89 -5.27 -5.99
CA ILE A 147 -6.79 -5.69 -4.57
C ILE A 147 -7.34 -4.62 -3.64
N PHE A 148 -6.94 -3.37 -3.84
CA PHE A 148 -7.34 -2.25 -3.00
C PHE A 148 -8.86 -2.07 -2.99
N ILE A 149 -9.50 -2.07 -4.16
CA ILE A 149 -10.96 -1.98 -4.28
C ILE A 149 -11.64 -3.19 -3.61
N THR A 150 -11.10 -4.39 -3.81
CA THR A 150 -11.65 -5.61 -3.21
C THR A 150 -11.55 -5.58 -1.69
N PHE A 151 -10.44 -5.09 -1.15
CA PHE A 151 -10.21 -4.95 0.29
C PHE A 151 -11.21 -3.97 0.91
N ILE A 152 -11.47 -2.84 0.23
CA ILE A 152 -12.43 -1.83 0.67
C ILE A 152 -13.87 -2.37 0.60
N ASP A 153 -14.22 -3.11 -0.45
CA ASP A 153 -15.51 -3.79 -0.57
C ASP A 153 -15.76 -4.74 0.60
N VAL A 154 -14.74 -5.55 0.95
CA VAL A 154 -14.81 -6.49 2.08
C VAL A 154 -14.90 -5.77 3.41
N ALA A 155 -14.06 -4.76 3.63
CA ALA A 155 -14.03 -4.04 4.90
C ALA A 155 -15.36 -3.34 5.19
N HIS A 156 -15.99 -2.75 4.17
CA HIS A 156 -17.27 -2.07 4.32
C HIS A 156 -18.49 -2.98 4.14
N GLY A 157 -18.30 -4.20 3.62
CA GLY A 157 -19.40 -5.13 3.36
C GLY A 157 -20.37 -4.63 2.29
N PHE A 158 -19.88 -3.93 1.27
CA PHE A 158 -20.76 -3.32 0.26
C PHE A 158 -21.38 -4.33 -0.71
N ASP A 159 -20.74 -5.50 -0.88
CA ASP A 159 -21.09 -6.50 -1.91
C ASP A 159 -21.33 -5.86 -3.30
N ASN A 160 -20.64 -4.76 -3.57
CA ASN A 160 -20.83 -3.93 -4.75
C ASN A 160 -19.52 -3.20 -5.07
N MET A 161 -18.79 -3.75 -6.05
CA MET A 161 -17.51 -3.20 -6.49
C MET A 161 -17.58 -1.76 -6.99
N ILE A 162 -18.71 -1.30 -7.55
CA ILE A 162 -18.85 0.09 -8.01
C ILE A 162 -18.87 1.04 -6.81
N LYS A 163 -19.62 0.68 -5.77
CA LYS A 163 -19.68 1.44 -4.52
C LYS A 163 -18.33 1.48 -3.82
N ALA A 164 -17.65 0.33 -3.75
CA ALA A 164 -16.29 0.25 -3.22
C ALA A 164 -15.31 1.09 -4.03
N THR A 165 -15.38 1.07 -5.36
CA THR A 165 -14.54 1.90 -6.24
C THR A 165 -14.76 3.39 -5.98
N PHE A 166 -16.02 3.81 -5.83
CA PHE A 166 -16.36 5.20 -5.54
C PHE A 166 -15.82 5.66 -4.19
N VAL A 167 -15.98 4.84 -3.14
CA VAL A 167 -15.41 5.11 -1.80
C VAL A 167 -13.88 5.15 -1.87
N SER A 168 -13.26 4.22 -2.59
CA SER A 168 -11.81 4.16 -2.80
C SER A 168 -11.30 5.43 -3.45
N LEU A 169 -11.98 5.91 -4.50
CA LEU A 169 -11.61 7.11 -5.25
C LEU A 169 -11.73 8.36 -4.38
N LEU A 170 -12.88 8.56 -3.74
CA LEU A 170 -13.11 9.72 -2.88
C LEU A 170 -12.19 9.72 -1.65
N GLY A 171 -11.98 8.56 -1.03
CA GLY A 171 -11.06 8.41 0.10
C GLY A 171 -9.62 8.71 -0.31
N SER A 172 -9.23 8.30 -1.52
CA SER A 172 -7.89 8.59 -2.07
C SER A 172 -7.66 10.09 -2.33
N MET A 173 -8.72 10.90 -2.50
CA MET A 173 -8.56 12.36 -2.67
C MET A 173 -7.91 13.01 -1.44
N LEU A 174 -8.19 12.52 -0.23
CA LEU A 174 -7.50 13.00 0.98
C LEU A 174 -6.00 12.66 0.96
N GLY A 175 -5.63 11.52 0.38
CA GLY A 175 -4.24 11.18 0.11
C GLY A 175 -3.58 12.12 -0.88
N VAL A 176 -4.25 12.44 -1.99
CA VAL A 176 -3.75 13.38 -3.00
C VAL A 176 -3.55 14.78 -2.41
N LEU A 177 -4.51 15.28 -1.62
CA LEU A 177 -4.39 16.56 -0.93
C LEU A 177 -3.21 16.55 0.06
N SER A 178 -3.09 15.48 0.84
CA SER A 178 -1.99 15.30 1.79
C SER A 178 -0.63 15.27 1.11
N LEU A 179 -0.53 14.58 -0.04
CA LEU A 179 0.68 14.56 -0.87
C LEU A 179 1.03 15.97 -1.36
N ALA A 180 0.06 16.70 -1.94
CA ALA A 180 0.26 18.05 -2.45
C ALA A 180 0.73 19.03 -1.36
N MET A 181 0.16 18.93 -0.15
CA MET A 181 0.57 19.75 1.00
C MET A 181 2.00 19.42 1.43
N LEU A 182 2.36 18.13 1.52
CA LEU A 182 3.71 17.71 1.92
C LEU A 182 4.77 18.09 0.90
N THR A 183 4.51 17.91 -0.40
CA THR A 183 5.46 18.30 -1.44
C THR A 183 5.69 19.81 -1.43
N THR A 184 4.63 20.59 -1.21
CA THR A 184 4.73 22.05 -1.08
C THR A 184 5.55 22.44 0.15
N LEU A 185 5.29 21.80 1.30
CA LEU A 185 6.04 22.05 2.54
C LEU A 185 7.53 21.72 2.39
N PHE A 186 7.86 20.58 1.79
CA PHE A 186 9.26 20.19 1.58
C PHE A 186 9.98 21.08 0.56
N PHE A 187 9.27 21.58 -0.44
CA PHE A 187 9.84 22.51 -1.43
C PHE A 187 10.05 23.91 -0.85
N LEU A 188 9.16 24.39 0.02
CA LEU A 188 9.32 25.68 0.72
C LEU A 188 10.41 25.64 1.81
N GLY A 189 10.75 24.44 2.31
CA GLY A 189 11.75 24.24 3.35
C GLY A 189 13.19 24.00 2.85
N THR A 190 13.42 24.05 1.54
CA THR A 190 14.74 23.97 0.89
C THR A 190 15.14 25.32 0.33
#